data_AF-A0A519L1K6-F1
#
_entry.id   AF-A0A519L1K6-F1
#
_cell.length_a   1.000
_cell.length_b   1.000
_cell.length_c   1.000
_cell.angle_alpha   90.00
_cell.angle_beta   90.00
_cell.angle_gamma   90.00
#
_symmetry.space_group_name_H-M   'P 1'
#
loop_
_entity.id
_entity.type
_entity.pdbx_description
1 polymer ?
#
loop_
_entity_poly.entity_id
_entity_poly.type
_entity_poly.pdbx_seq_one_letter_code
_entity_poly.pdbx_strand_id
1 'polypeptide(L)'
;TTVAADALSGFRAHEGVAPAYSPSSPSAQGWSGWQQWAAPATQTAQIIPGLNDRSARVEPEFVAPEFGTHQSPITSHSDLDLPLGAARAQLHGTYIVAQTRDGLVVVDQHAAHERLVYERMKAQMAEGSVTRQALLAPEVVELDPAEAERVASRADELAELGLIVEAFGAGAVLVRETPALLGDTDVQGLIRDIADDLAEHGAALSLKERMAEVCGTMACHGSVRAGRVLSAPEMNALLRQMEATPHSGQCNHGRPTYVELKLGDLEKLFGRR
;
A
#
# COMPACT_ATOMS: atom_id res chain seq x y z
N THR A 1 -8.96 -0.36 -20.09
CA THR A 1 -9.59 -1.11 -18.99
C THR A 1 -9.11 -0.47 -17.71
N THR A 2 -9.99 0.12 -16.90
CA THR A 2 -9.59 0.77 -15.66
C THR A 2 -9.16 -0.29 -14.64
N VAL A 3 -8.24 0.05 -13.73
CA VAL A 3 -7.80 -0.85 -12.63
C VAL A 3 -9.00 -1.37 -11.82
N ALA A 4 -10.08 -0.58 -11.73
CA ALA A 4 -11.36 -0.98 -11.15
C ALA A 4 -12.00 -2.17 -11.89
N ALA A 5 -11.94 -2.23 -13.23
CA ALA A 5 -12.53 -3.33 -14.00
C ALA A 5 -11.78 -4.65 -13.80
N ASP A 6 -10.44 -4.61 -13.68
CA ASP A 6 -9.63 -5.80 -13.38
C ASP A 6 -9.85 -6.28 -11.94
N ALA A 7 -9.95 -5.37 -10.96
CA ALA A 7 -10.26 -5.72 -9.57
C ALA A 7 -11.69 -6.29 -9.42
N LEU A 8 -12.67 -5.73 -10.14
CA LEU A 8 -14.05 -6.21 -10.17
C LEU A 8 -14.21 -7.55 -10.90
N SER A 9 -13.30 -7.90 -11.82
CA SER A 9 -13.36 -9.17 -12.57
C SER A 9 -13.28 -10.42 -11.68
N GLY A 10 -12.70 -10.28 -10.48
CA GLY A 10 -12.64 -11.32 -9.45
C GLY A 10 -13.88 -11.45 -8.57
N PHE A 11 -14.79 -10.47 -8.57
CA PHE A 11 -16.00 -10.48 -7.76
C PHE A 11 -17.22 -10.91 -8.61
N ARG A 12 -17.51 -12.21 -8.65
CA ARG A 12 -18.77 -12.70 -9.21
C ARG A 12 -19.79 -12.93 -8.09
N ALA A 13 -20.94 -12.28 -8.20
CA ALA A 13 -22.09 -12.60 -7.38
C ALA A 13 -22.49 -14.07 -7.61
N HIS A 14 -22.77 -14.80 -6.53
CA HIS A 14 -23.21 -16.17 -6.60
C HIS A 14 -24.65 -16.25 -7.12
N GLU A 15 -24.84 -16.51 -8.42
CA GLU A 15 -26.11 -16.94 -8.98
C GLU A 15 -26.32 -18.42 -8.67
N GLY A 16 -26.69 -18.71 -7.42
CA GLY A 16 -26.98 -20.06 -6.97
C GLY A 16 -28.34 -20.56 -7.44
N VAL A 17 -28.37 -21.43 -8.44
CA VAL A 17 -29.17 -22.65 -8.39
C VAL A 17 -28.20 -23.81 -8.61
N ALA A 18 -27.92 -24.57 -7.57
CA ALA A 18 -27.11 -25.79 -7.70
C ALA A 18 -27.87 -26.80 -8.56
N PRO A 19 -27.25 -27.40 -9.60
CA PRO A 19 -27.90 -28.47 -10.33
C PRO A 19 -28.02 -29.70 -9.41
N ALA A 20 -29.23 -30.23 -9.31
CA ALA A 20 -29.51 -31.46 -8.58
C ALA A 20 -28.68 -32.60 -9.19
N TYR A 21 -27.91 -33.27 -8.33
CA TYR A 21 -27.21 -34.51 -8.63
C TYR A 21 -28.20 -35.55 -9.18
N SER A 22 -28.03 -35.94 -10.44
CA SER A 22 -28.76 -37.06 -11.06
C SER A 22 -27.78 -38.17 -11.36
N PRO A 23 -27.93 -39.38 -10.77
CA PRO A 23 -27.05 -40.49 -11.09
C PRO A 23 -27.39 -41.06 -12.49
N SER A 24 -26.32 -41.44 -13.19
CA SER A 24 -26.33 -41.98 -14.55
C SER A 24 -27.02 -43.34 -14.69
N SER A 25 -27.64 -43.57 -15.86
CA SER A 25 -27.97 -44.92 -16.37
C SER A 25 -27.28 -45.16 -17.73
N PRO A 26 -26.87 -46.41 -18.06
CA PRO A 26 -25.88 -46.66 -19.10
C PRO A 26 -26.44 -47.02 -20.50
N SER A 27 -25.54 -46.85 -21.47
CA SER A 27 -25.40 -47.55 -22.77
C SER A 27 -26.31 -47.18 -23.95
N ALA A 28 -25.68 -46.81 -25.08
CA ALA A 28 -25.60 -47.62 -26.30
C ALA A 28 -24.65 -46.96 -27.33
N GLN A 29 -23.93 -47.78 -28.09
CA GLN A 29 -22.89 -47.41 -29.07
C GLN A 29 -23.43 -46.62 -30.27
N GLY A 30 -22.57 -45.78 -30.87
CA GLY A 30 -22.77 -45.26 -32.22
C GLY A 30 -21.65 -44.32 -32.68
N TRP A 31 -20.76 -44.81 -33.54
CA TRP A 31 -19.81 -43.99 -34.31
C TRP A 31 -20.55 -43.19 -35.39
N SER A 32 -20.31 -41.88 -35.46
CA SER A 32 -20.03 -41.17 -36.71
C SER A 32 -19.45 -39.78 -36.39
N GLY A 33 -18.28 -39.49 -36.95
CA GLY A 33 -17.63 -38.20 -36.79
C GLY A 33 -18.12 -37.21 -37.84
N TRP A 34 -18.28 -35.95 -37.45
CA TRP A 34 -17.97 -34.75 -38.24
C TRP A 34 -17.71 -33.58 -37.27
N GLN A 35 -16.76 -32.74 -37.66
CA GLN A 35 -16.07 -31.71 -36.87
C GLN A 35 -16.96 -30.54 -36.43
N GLN A 36 -16.68 -29.95 -35.27
CA GLN A 36 -16.95 -28.53 -34.99
C GLN A 36 -15.87 -27.96 -34.05
N TRP A 37 -15.43 -26.74 -34.36
CA TRP A 37 -14.30 -26.02 -33.78
C TRP A 37 -14.18 -26.08 -32.25
N ALA A 38 -12.98 -26.40 -31.76
CA ALA A 38 -12.62 -26.23 -30.37
C ALA A 38 -12.38 -24.74 -30.07
N ALA A 39 -13.23 -24.14 -29.24
CA ALA A 39 -12.98 -22.86 -28.61
C ALA A 39 -11.68 -22.91 -27.77
N PRO A 40 -10.95 -21.79 -27.60
CA PRO A 40 -9.77 -21.78 -26.75
C PRO A 40 -10.15 -22.23 -25.34
N ALA A 41 -9.35 -23.14 -24.80
CA ALA A 41 -9.52 -23.68 -23.45
C ALA A 41 -9.72 -22.52 -22.48
N THR A 42 -10.88 -22.52 -21.82
CA THR A 42 -11.18 -21.67 -20.67
C THR A 42 -10.00 -21.78 -19.71
N GLN A 43 -9.24 -20.69 -19.58
CA GLN A 43 -8.26 -20.55 -18.52
C GLN A 43 -9.01 -20.75 -17.21
N THR A 44 -8.69 -21.86 -16.54
CA THR A 44 -9.21 -22.19 -15.23
C THR A 44 -8.91 -21.01 -14.32
N ALA A 45 -9.96 -20.32 -13.87
CA ALA A 45 -9.84 -19.25 -12.91
C ALA A 45 -9.02 -19.75 -11.72
N GLN A 46 -7.95 -19.04 -11.38
CA GLN A 46 -7.15 -19.36 -10.20
C GLN A 46 -8.06 -19.22 -8.97
N ILE A 47 -8.40 -20.35 -8.35
CA ILE A 47 -9.20 -20.38 -7.13
C ILE A 47 -8.26 -19.99 -5.99
N ILE A 48 -8.48 -18.81 -5.41
CA ILE A 48 -7.78 -18.36 -4.18
C ILE A 48 -8.50 -19.01 -2.98
N PRO A 49 -7.84 -19.89 -2.20
CA PRO A 49 -8.45 -20.50 -1.02
C PRO A 49 -8.84 -19.42 0.02
N GLY A 50 -10.06 -19.47 0.55
CA GLY A 50 -10.58 -18.54 1.56
C GLY A 50 -11.42 -17.37 1.04
N LEU A 51 -11.46 -17.12 -0.28
CA LEU A 51 -12.30 -16.07 -0.87
C LEU A 51 -13.69 -16.59 -1.36
N ASN A 52 -13.84 -17.91 -1.48
CA ASN A 52 -15.08 -18.60 -1.87
C ASN A 52 -15.95 -19.05 -0.69
N ASP A 53 -15.50 -18.87 0.54
CA ASP A 53 -16.29 -19.21 1.72
C ASP A 53 -17.33 -18.11 1.97
N ARG A 54 -18.60 -18.50 1.99
CA ARG A 54 -19.70 -17.63 2.41
C ARG A 54 -19.51 -17.31 3.89
N SER A 55 -18.84 -16.20 4.20
CA SER A 55 -18.81 -15.66 5.57
C SER A 55 -20.10 -14.89 5.87
N ALA A 56 -21.23 -15.60 5.78
CA ALA A 56 -22.50 -15.14 6.31
C ALA A 56 -22.86 -16.06 7.47
N ARG A 57 -22.28 -15.79 8.64
CA ARG A 57 -22.72 -16.38 9.89
C ARG A 57 -24.15 -15.88 10.14
N VAL A 58 -25.14 -16.76 10.01
CA VAL A 58 -26.52 -16.48 10.43
C VAL A 58 -26.53 -16.60 11.95
N GLU A 59 -26.49 -15.46 12.65
CA GLU A 59 -26.65 -15.44 14.10
C GLU A 59 -28.09 -15.83 14.49
N PRO A 60 -28.29 -16.53 15.62
CA PRO A 60 -29.62 -16.70 16.19
C PRO A 60 -30.19 -15.34 16.65
N GLU A 61 -31.52 -15.30 16.81
CA GLU A 61 -32.31 -14.11 17.16
C GLU A 61 -31.66 -13.27 18.28
N PHE A 62 -31.30 -12.03 17.95
CA PHE A 62 -30.57 -11.11 18.81
C PHE A 62 -31.52 -10.46 19.83
N VAL A 63 -31.30 -10.72 21.12
CA VAL A 63 -31.88 -9.90 22.20
C VAL A 63 -30.99 -8.67 22.36
N ALA A 64 -31.49 -7.51 21.96
CA ALA A 64 -30.70 -6.28 21.91
C ALA A 64 -30.32 -5.78 23.32
N PRO A 65 -29.03 -5.57 23.64
CA PRO A 65 -28.65 -4.70 24.73
C PRO A 65 -28.88 -3.24 24.32
N GLU A 66 -29.21 -2.39 25.28
CA GLU A 66 -29.39 -0.95 25.07
C GLU A 66 -28.08 -0.33 24.57
N PHE A 67 -28.07 0.12 23.31
CA PHE A 67 -26.94 0.84 22.73
C PHE A 67 -26.86 2.24 23.33
N GLY A 68 -25.86 2.46 24.19
CA GLY A 68 -25.42 3.80 24.53
C GLY A 68 -24.98 4.53 23.26
N THR A 69 -25.63 5.66 22.97
CA THR A 69 -25.30 6.55 21.85
C THR A 69 -23.98 7.26 22.11
N HIS A 70 -22.86 6.55 21.94
CA HIS A 70 -21.58 7.21 21.74
C HIS A 70 -21.60 7.84 20.34
N GLN A 71 -22.06 9.09 20.28
CA GLN A 71 -21.87 9.93 19.11
C GLN A 71 -20.37 10.15 18.92
N SER A 72 -19.77 9.40 18.01
CA SER A 72 -18.50 9.79 17.41
C SER A 72 -18.65 11.19 16.82
N PRO A 73 -17.64 12.07 16.96
CA PRO A 73 -17.74 13.43 16.46
C PRO A 73 -18.10 13.41 14.98
N ILE A 74 -19.17 14.15 14.67
CA ILE A 74 -19.80 14.21 13.36
C ILE A 74 -18.76 14.78 12.39
N THR A 75 -18.36 13.98 11.41
CA THR A 75 -17.60 14.44 10.24
C THR A 75 -18.44 15.49 9.53
N SER A 76 -17.83 16.63 9.22
CA SER A 76 -18.54 17.73 8.59
C SER A 76 -19.10 17.28 7.23
N HIS A 77 -20.33 17.67 6.89
CA HIS A 77 -20.93 17.31 5.60
C HIS A 77 -20.07 17.74 4.39
N SER A 78 -19.18 18.72 4.57
CA SER A 78 -18.23 19.18 3.57
C SER A 78 -17.14 18.18 3.21
N ASP A 79 -16.77 17.24 4.09
CA ASP A 79 -15.67 16.32 3.79
C ASP A 79 -16.05 15.28 2.72
N LEU A 80 -17.35 15.00 2.55
CA LEU A 80 -17.86 14.09 1.53
C LEU A 80 -17.67 14.61 0.09
N ASP A 81 -17.50 15.92 -0.06
CA ASP A 81 -17.30 16.60 -1.34
C ASP A 81 -15.84 16.57 -1.83
N LEU A 82 -14.93 16.10 -0.98
CA LEU A 82 -13.51 16.01 -1.30
C LEU A 82 -13.21 14.72 -2.09
N PRO A 83 -12.16 14.69 -2.94
CA PRO A 83 -11.90 13.56 -3.83
C PRO A 83 -11.81 12.19 -3.13
N LEU A 84 -11.17 12.11 -1.96
CA LEU A 84 -11.07 10.89 -1.16
C LEU A 84 -12.11 10.84 -0.02
N GLY A 85 -12.99 11.83 0.07
CA GLY A 85 -14.14 11.84 0.96
C GLY A 85 -13.79 11.96 2.44
N ALA A 86 -14.65 11.41 3.29
CA ALA A 86 -14.51 11.45 4.74
C ALA A 86 -14.14 10.07 5.29
N ALA A 87 -13.06 9.98 6.07
CA ALA A 87 -12.65 8.74 6.73
C ALA A 87 -13.75 8.23 7.69
N ARG A 88 -14.07 6.94 7.59
CA ARG A 88 -15.11 6.27 8.40
C ARG A 88 -14.54 5.28 9.40
N ALA A 89 -13.55 4.50 8.96
CA ALA A 89 -12.95 3.47 9.80
C ALA A 89 -11.53 3.16 9.33
N GLN A 90 -10.77 2.55 10.23
CA GLN A 90 -9.52 1.88 9.91
C GLN A 90 -9.73 0.37 10.08
N LEU A 91 -9.28 -0.42 9.11
CA LEU A 91 -9.37 -1.88 9.15
C LEU A 91 -7.96 -2.46 9.35
N HIS A 92 -7.84 -3.36 10.32
CA HIS A 92 -6.60 -4.08 10.67
C HIS A 92 -5.38 -3.19 10.96
N GLY A 93 -5.57 -1.91 11.23
CA GLY A 93 -4.47 -0.96 11.40
C GLY A 93 -3.71 -0.63 10.10
N THR A 94 -4.20 -1.10 8.94
CA THR A 94 -3.49 -1.03 7.66
C THR A 94 -4.27 -0.33 6.56
N TYR A 95 -5.60 -0.39 6.60
CA TYR A 95 -6.45 0.21 5.58
C TYR A 95 -7.33 1.29 6.17
N ILE A 96 -7.50 2.39 5.44
CA ILE A 96 -8.50 3.41 5.77
C ILE A 96 -9.66 3.26 4.81
N VAL A 97 -10.86 3.21 5.36
CA VAL A 97 -12.11 3.22 4.61
C VAL A 97 -12.71 4.62 4.71
N ALA A 98 -12.92 5.24 3.56
CA ALA A 98 -13.50 6.58 3.45
C ALA A 98 -14.75 6.56 2.57
N GLN A 99 -15.70 7.42 2.89
CA GLN A 99 -16.94 7.58 2.14
C GLN A 99 -16.86 8.86 1.30
N THR A 100 -17.17 8.75 0.02
CA THR A 100 -17.42 9.89 -0.87
C THR A 100 -18.93 10.04 -1.08
N ARG A 101 -19.38 11.09 -1.80
CA ARG A 101 -20.80 11.18 -2.21
C ARG A 101 -21.25 10.02 -3.09
N ASP A 102 -20.35 9.52 -3.92
CA ASP A 102 -20.68 8.57 -4.99
C ASP A 102 -20.28 7.13 -4.68
N GLY A 103 -19.71 6.85 -3.49
CA GLY A 103 -19.28 5.50 -3.13
C GLY A 103 -18.30 5.44 -1.96
N LEU A 104 -17.36 4.50 -2.07
CA LEU A 104 -16.39 4.11 -1.06
C LEU A 104 -14.97 4.21 -1.64
N VAL A 105 -14.03 4.67 -0.84
CA VAL A 105 -12.60 4.61 -1.13
C VAL A 105 -11.91 3.78 -0.05
N VAL A 106 -11.06 2.84 -0.48
CA VAL A 106 -10.20 2.06 0.42
C VAL A 106 -8.75 2.45 0.14
N VAL A 107 -8.05 2.92 1.16
CA VAL A 107 -6.67 3.40 1.08
C VAL A 107 -5.75 2.44 1.81
N ASP A 108 -4.67 2.02 1.16
CA ASP A 108 -3.53 1.38 1.81
C ASP A 108 -2.71 2.46 2.53
N GLN A 109 -2.76 2.45 3.86
CA GLN A 109 -2.09 3.46 4.68
C GLN A 109 -0.58 3.44 4.51
N HIS A 110 0.01 2.26 4.36
CA HIS A 110 1.46 2.10 4.26
C HIS A 110 1.95 2.64 2.92
N ALA A 111 1.35 2.17 1.82
CA ALA A 111 1.70 2.63 0.49
C ALA A 111 1.45 4.14 0.30
N ALA A 112 0.37 4.66 0.89
CA ALA A 112 0.11 6.10 0.90
C ALA A 112 1.21 6.87 1.67
N HIS A 113 1.61 6.39 2.84
CA HIS A 113 2.62 7.07 3.65
C HIS A 113 3.98 7.13 2.95
N GLU A 114 4.45 6.01 2.42
CA GLU A 114 5.70 5.94 1.65
C GLU A 114 5.67 6.93 0.48
N ARG A 115 4.54 6.98 -0.25
CA ARG A 115 4.42 7.88 -1.39
C ARG A 115 4.47 9.35 -0.98
N LEU A 116 3.80 9.71 0.13
CA LEU A 116 3.82 11.06 0.67
C LEU A 116 5.23 11.48 1.12
N VAL A 117 5.97 10.59 1.78
CA VAL A 117 7.34 10.86 2.23
C VAL A 117 8.25 11.05 1.01
N TYR A 118 8.18 10.13 0.04
CA TYR A 118 8.96 10.19 -1.19
C TYR A 118 8.77 11.51 -1.96
N GLU A 119 7.52 11.91 -2.22
CA GLU A 119 7.24 13.14 -2.97
C GLU A 119 7.66 14.40 -2.19
N ARG A 120 7.57 14.40 -0.86
CA ARG A 120 8.08 15.51 -0.03
C ARG A 120 9.60 15.59 -0.05
N MET A 121 10.30 14.46 0.07
CA MET A 121 11.76 14.44 -0.03
C MET A 121 12.21 14.95 -1.39
N LYS A 122 11.59 14.47 -2.47
CA LYS A 122 11.86 14.94 -3.84
C LYS A 122 11.62 16.43 -4.02
N ALA A 123 10.56 16.98 -3.42
CA ALA A 123 10.30 18.42 -3.43
C ALA A 123 11.40 19.19 -2.68
N GLN A 124 11.77 18.76 -1.47
CA GLN A 124 12.83 19.40 -0.68
C GLN A 124 14.20 19.33 -1.36
N MET A 125 14.52 18.23 -2.04
CA MET A 125 15.73 18.11 -2.84
C MET A 125 15.75 19.13 -3.99
N ALA A 126 14.62 19.33 -4.66
CA ALA A 126 14.51 20.33 -5.73
C ALA A 126 14.66 21.77 -5.19
N GLU A 127 14.35 22.00 -3.92
CA GLU A 127 14.53 23.27 -3.21
C GLU A 127 15.94 23.45 -2.62
N GLY A 128 16.78 22.41 -2.67
CA GLY A 128 18.23 22.48 -2.42
C GLY A 128 18.74 21.67 -1.22
N SER A 129 17.87 21.25 -0.29
CA SER A 129 18.28 20.35 0.80
C SER A 129 17.09 19.73 1.52
N VAL A 130 17.19 18.45 1.86
CA VAL A 130 16.22 17.78 2.74
C VAL A 130 16.43 18.19 4.20
N THR A 131 15.33 18.49 4.89
CA THR A 131 15.38 18.86 6.32
C THR A 131 15.89 17.69 7.15
N ARG A 132 16.83 17.96 8.06
CA ARG A 132 17.54 16.95 8.86
C ARG A 132 17.12 17.00 10.31
N GLN A 133 17.20 15.85 10.98
CA GLN A 133 17.02 15.68 12.40
C GLN A 133 18.25 15.00 12.99
N ALA A 134 18.92 15.67 13.94
CA ALA A 134 20.02 15.07 14.68
C ALA A 134 19.49 13.98 15.64
N LEU A 135 20.22 12.86 15.70
CA LEU A 135 19.97 11.81 16.67
C LEU A 135 20.38 12.27 18.07
N LEU A 136 19.64 11.86 19.10
CA LEU A 136 19.99 12.15 20.50
C LEU A 136 21.36 11.58 20.87
N ALA A 137 21.65 10.38 20.35
CA ALA A 137 22.97 9.76 20.39
C ALA A 137 23.28 9.28 18.96
N PRO A 138 24.47 9.57 18.42
CA PRO A 138 24.90 8.98 17.16
C PRO A 138 24.83 7.46 17.22
N GLU A 139 24.40 6.84 16.13
CA GLU A 139 24.24 5.38 16.05
C GLU A 139 25.37 4.77 15.22
N VAL A 140 25.97 3.69 15.73
CA VAL A 140 27.00 2.93 15.01
C VAL A 140 26.33 1.75 14.31
N VAL A 141 26.44 1.69 12.99
CA VAL A 141 25.93 0.59 12.19
C VAL A 141 27.10 -0.26 11.72
N GLU A 142 27.17 -1.49 12.23
CA GLU A 142 28.14 -2.50 11.80
C GLU A 142 27.75 -3.07 10.43
N LEU A 143 28.72 -3.16 9.54
CA LEU A 143 28.60 -3.56 8.13
C LEU A 143 29.84 -4.36 7.72
N ASP A 144 29.76 -5.07 6.59
CA ASP A 144 30.99 -5.61 6.00
C ASP A 144 31.92 -4.48 5.54
N PRO A 145 33.26 -4.65 5.55
CA PRO A 145 34.16 -3.55 5.24
C PRO A 145 33.95 -2.90 3.87
N ALA A 146 33.56 -3.70 2.88
CA ALA A 146 33.23 -3.20 1.55
C ALA A 146 31.92 -2.39 1.51
N GLU A 147 30.95 -2.72 2.35
CA GLU A 147 29.69 -1.98 2.49
C GLU A 147 29.92 -0.66 3.22
N ALA A 148 30.68 -0.69 4.32
CA ALA A 148 31.05 0.51 5.07
C ALA A 148 31.80 1.51 4.18
N GLU A 149 32.78 1.05 3.40
CA GLU A 149 33.50 1.89 2.44
C GLU A 149 32.55 2.46 1.37
N ARG A 150 31.65 1.64 0.83
CA ARG A 150 30.68 2.05 -0.18
C ARG A 150 29.77 3.17 0.32
N VAL A 151 29.18 3.02 1.50
CA VAL A 151 28.33 4.04 2.13
C VAL A 151 29.13 5.29 2.45
N ALA A 152 30.28 5.16 3.10
CA ALA A 152 31.12 6.30 3.48
C ALA A 152 31.64 7.10 2.27
N SER A 153 31.94 6.44 1.15
CA SER A 153 32.38 7.09 -0.08
C SER A 153 31.31 8.00 -0.71
N ARG A 154 30.05 7.87 -0.27
CA ARG A 154 28.88 8.62 -0.75
C ARG A 154 28.31 9.55 0.31
N ALA A 155 29.06 9.84 1.38
CA ALA A 155 28.59 10.67 2.49
C ALA A 155 28.04 12.03 2.04
N ASP A 156 28.68 12.68 1.07
CA ASP A 156 28.23 13.98 0.54
C ASP A 156 26.87 13.86 -0.19
N GLU A 157 26.68 12.81 -1.00
CA GLU A 157 25.42 12.56 -1.71
C GLU A 157 24.28 12.22 -0.72
N LEU A 158 24.58 11.43 0.30
CA LEU A 158 23.63 11.09 1.36
C LEU A 158 23.27 12.32 2.21
N ALA A 159 24.21 13.24 2.40
CA ALA A 159 23.96 14.50 3.11
C ALA A 159 22.97 15.41 2.38
N GLU A 160 22.92 15.39 1.04
CA GLU A 160 21.90 16.09 0.26
C GLU A 160 20.49 15.52 0.51
N LEU A 161 20.41 14.21 0.77
CA LEU A 161 19.18 13.51 1.16
C LEU A 161 18.82 13.71 2.65
N GLY A 162 19.68 14.37 3.42
CA GLY A 162 19.49 14.64 4.83
C GLY A 162 19.98 13.53 5.76
N LEU A 163 20.77 12.59 5.25
CA LEU A 163 21.40 11.52 6.02
C LEU A 163 22.90 11.81 6.21
N ILE A 164 23.32 12.05 7.44
CA ILE A 164 24.72 12.36 7.76
C ILE A 164 25.42 11.12 8.32
N VAL A 165 26.36 10.60 7.53
CA VAL A 165 27.16 9.41 7.86
C VAL A 165 28.65 9.71 7.81
N GLU A 166 29.40 9.06 8.69
CA GLU A 166 30.85 9.12 8.76
C GLU A 166 31.43 7.70 8.83
N ALA A 167 32.61 7.48 8.25
CA ALA A 167 33.32 6.21 8.42
C ALA A 167 33.69 6.01 9.91
N PHE A 168 33.48 4.80 10.43
CA PHE A 168 33.81 4.45 11.81
C PHE A 168 34.60 3.15 11.86
N GLY A 169 35.92 3.25 11.68
CA GLY A 169 36.76 2.07 11.51
C GLY A 169 36.54 1.40 10.15
N ALA A 170 36.93 0.14 10.01
CA ALA A 170 36.90 -0.55 8.73
C ALA A 170 35.55 -1.20 8.40
N GLY A 171 34.71 -1.52 9.38
CA GLY A 171 33.48 -2.31 9.22
C GLY A 171 32.26 -1.67 9.88
N ALA A 172 32.22 -0.34 9.95
CA ALA A 172 31.06 0.38 10.45
C ALA A 172 30.99 1.80 9.93
N VAL A 173 29.79 2.36 9.98
CA VAL A 173 29.52 3.79 9.78
C VAL A 173 28.82 4.38 11.00
N LEU A 174 29.11 5.64 11.30
CA LEU A 174 28.44 6.42 12.34
C LEU A 174 27.38 7.30 11.70
N VAL A 175 26.13 7.16 12.13
CA VAL A 175 25.01 8.00 11.69
C VAL A 175 24.77 9.09 12.73
N ARG A 176 24.77 10.36 12.32
CA ARG A 176 24.53 11.51 13.20
C ARG A 176 23.17 12.14 13.03
N GLU A 177 22.70 12.20 11.79
CA GLU A 177 21.45 12.87 11.43
C GLU A 177 20.72 12.03 10.38
N THR A 178 19.39 12.04 10.46
CA THR A 178 18.49 11.41 9.48
C THR A 178 17.55 12.44 8.89
N PRO A 179 16.91 12.17 7.74
CA PRO A 179 15.91 13.07 7.19
C PRO A 179 14.74 13.20 8.18
N ALA A 180 14.38 14.43 8.55
CA ALA A 180 13.33 14.69 9.55
C ALA A 180 11.96 14.14 9.14
N LEU A 181 11.74 13.96 7.83
CA LEU A 181 10.52 13.37 7.28
C LEU A 181 10.33 11.88 7.65
N LEU A 182 11.41 11.18 8.01
CA LEU A 182 11.35 9.77 8.42
C LEU A 182 10.85 9.59 9.85
N GLY A 183 10.97 10.61 10.72
CA GLY A 183 10.63 10.50 12.14
C GLY A 183 11.43 9.41 12.85
N ASP A 184 10.76 8.61 13.68
CA ASP A 184 11.37 7.46 14.37
C ASP A 184 11.66 6.31 13.39
N THR A 185 12.85 6.32 12.78
CA THR A 185 13.27 5.36 11.75
C THR A 185 14.18 4.26 12.31
N ASP A 186 14.16 3.07 11.70
CA ASP A 186 15.17 2.03 11.94
C ASP A 186 16.44 2.40 11.17
N VAL A 187 17.37 3.08 11.85
CA VAL A 187 18.61 3.55 11.25
C VAL A 187 19.49 2.40 10.76
N GLN A 188 19.52 1.27 11.49
CA GLN A 188 20.35 0.14 11.07
C GLN A 188 19.81 -0.52 9.82
N GLY A 189 18.50 -0.77 9.79
CA GLY A 189 17.81 -1.30 8.61
C GLY A 189 18.03 -0.38 7.40
N LEU A 190 17.83 0.93 7.59
CA LEU A 190 18.02 1.92 6.54
C LEU A 190 19.43 1.88 5.93
N ILE A 191 20.47 1.86 6.78
CA ILE A 191 21.85 1.89 6.29
C ILE A 191 22.23 0.59 5.56
N ARG A 192 21.73 -0.56 6.01
CA ARG A 192 21.95 -1.85 5.32
C ARG A 192 21.30 -1.86 3.95
N ASP A 193 20.02 -1.46 3.86
CA ASP A 193 19.31 -1.41 2.59
C ASP A 193 19.95 -0.41 1.62
N ILE A 194 20.45 0.74 2.11
CA ILE A 194 21.23 1.69 1.29
C ILE A 194 22.53 1.05 0.80
N ALA A 195 23.24 0.29 1.65
CA ALA A 195 24.47 -0.38 1.24
C ALA A 195 24.23 -1.40 0.12
N ASP A 196 23.13 -2.17 0.24
CA ASP A 196 22.68 -3.13 -0.76
C ASP A 196 22.30 -2.43 -2.08
N ASP A 197 21.48 -1.37 -2.02
CA ASP A 197 21.09 -0.59 -3.20
C ASP A 197 22.31 -0.01 -3.93
N LEU A 198 23.27 0.54 -3.19
CA LEU A 198 24.52 1.06 -3.74
C LEU A 198 25.40 -0.05 -4.34
N ALA A 199 25.29 -1.29 -3.86
CA ALA A 199 26.01 -2.43 -4.41
C ALA A 199 25.44 -2.84 -5.76
N GLU A 200 24.12 -2.89 -5.88
CA GLU A 200 23.42 -3.26 -7.11
C GLU A 200 23.57 -2.20 -8.22
N HIS A 201 23.55 -0.91 -7.88
CA HIS A 201 23.40 0.18 -8.85
C HIS A 201 24.70 0.98 -9.14
N GLY A 202 25.84 0.53 -8.60
CA GLY A 202 27.06 1.32 -8.37
C GLY A 202 27.64 2.12 -9.56
N ALA A 203 27.53 1.65 -10.81
CA ALA A 203 28.07 2.34 -12.00
C ALA A 203 27.04 2.60 -13.12
N ALA A 204 25.87 1.96 -13.09
CA ALA A 204 24.94 1.92 -14.22
C ALA A 204 23.98 3.12 -14.29
N LEU A 205 23.56 3.65 -13.14
CA LEU A 205 22.60 4.76 -13.07
C LEU A 205 23.29 6.14 -13.08
N SER A 206 22.59 7.16 -13.57
CA SER A 206 23.01 8.55 -13.32
C SER A 206 22.88 8.89 -11.83
N LEU A 207 23.62 9.89 -11.36
CA LEU A 207 23.54 10.38 -9.97
C LEU A 207 22.08 10.64 -9.54
N LYS A 208 21.30 11.29 -10.41
CA LYS A 208 19.90 11.63 -10.16
C LYS A 208 19.00 10.40 -10.01
N GLU A 209 19.20 9.38 -10.83
CA GLU A 209 18.43 8.13 -10.75
C GLU A 209 18.78 7.35 -9.47
N ARG A 210 20.06 7.31 -9.09
CA ARG A 210 20.47 6.69 -7.81
C ARG A 210 19.88 7.39 -6.61
N MET A 211 19.92 8.72 -6.59
CA MET A 211 19.32 9.48 -5.49
C MET A 211 17.80 9.24 -5.41
N ALA A 212 17.13 9.02 -6.55
CA ALA A 212 15.71 8.68 -6.56
C ALA A 212 15.44 7.28 -5.98
N GLU A 213 16.28 6.29 -6.26
CA GLU A 213 16.19 4.94 -5.66
C GLU A 213 16.44 4.99 -4.15
N VAL A 214 17.55 5.61 -3.72
CA VAL A 214 17.87 5.77 -2.29
C VAL A 214 16.78 6.55 -1.54
N CYS A 215 16.19 7.56 -2.17
CA CYS A 215 15.04 8.27 -1.61
C CYS A 215 13.80 7.36 -1.50
N GLY A 216 13.60 6.44 -2.44
CA GLY A 216 12.58 5.40 -2.38
C GLY A 216 12.79 4.51 -1.16
N THR A 217 13.99 3.99 -0.99
CA THR A 217 14.40 3.15 0.16
C THR A 217 14.23 3.88 1.48
N MET A 218 14.71 5.13 1.58
CA MET A 218 14.50 5.98 2.75
C MET A 218 13.01 6.14 3.09
N ALA A 219 12.16 6.38 2.08
CA ALA A 219 10.72 6.53 2.29
C ALA A 219 10.03 5.26 2.83
N CYS A 220 10.55 4.07 2.52
CA CYS A 220 10.10 2.79 3.08
C CYS A 220 10.50 2.62 4.55
N HIS A 221 11.63 3.21 4.97
CA HIS A 221 12.15 3.20 6.35
C HIS A 221 11.58 4.29 7.24
N GLY A 222 10.78 5.20 6.69
CA GLY A 222 10.05 6.18 7.48
C GLY A 222 9.19 5.48 8.52
N SER A 223 9.33 5.92 9.78
CA SER A 223 8.69 5.36 10.98
C SER A 223 7.36 4.73 10.65
N VAL A 224 7.40 3.40 10.67
CA VAL A 224 6.32 2.51 10.30
C VAL A 224 5.07 2.89 11.10
N ARG A 225 4.22 3.73 10.51
CA ARG A 225 2.83 3.90 10.92
C ARG A 225 1.97 2.72 10.48
N ALA A 226 2.52 1.76 9.72
CA ALA A 226 1.80 0.56 9.35
C ALA A 226 1.40 -0.20 10.63
N GLY A 227 0.11 -0.43 10.81
CA GLY A 227 -0.43 -1.06 12.01
C GLY A 227 -0.75 -0.10 13.16
N ARG A 228 -0.34 1.17 13.11
CA ARG A 228 -0.74 2.15 14.13
C ARG A 228 -2.21 2.48 13.95
N VAL A 229 -2.96 2.41 15.06
CA VAL A 229 -4.34 2.89 15.08
C VAL A 229 -4.37 4.41 14.93
N LEU A 230 -5.09 4.89 13.92
CA LEU A 230 -5.26 6.30 13.63
C LEU A 230 -6.60 6.81 14.17
N SER A 231 -6.59 8.02 14.74
CA SER A 231 -7.82 8.73 15.06
C SER A 231 -8.52 9.25 13.79
N ALA A 232 -9.82 9.54 13.88
CA ALA A 232 -10.56 10.08 12.74
C ALA A 232 -9.97 11.37 12.15
N PRO A 233 -9.48 12.34 12.96
CA PRO A 233 -8.77 13.50 12.43
C PRO A 233 -7.46 13.14 11.72
N GLU A 234 -6.68 12.20 12.25
CA GLU A 234 -5.43 11.75 11.61
C GLU A 234 -5.68 11.05 10.27
N MET A 235 -6.71 10.21 10.19
CA MET A 235 -7.11 9.57 8.92
C MET A 235 -7.51 10.63 7.89
N ASN A 236 -8.39 11.58 8.24
CA ASN A 236 -8.78 12.64 7.30
C ASN A 236 -7.59 13.50 6.90
N ALA A 237 -6.68 13.83 7.83
CA ALA A 237 -5.46 14.55 7.50
C ALA A 237 -4.59 13.80 6.48
N LEU A 238 -4.47 12.46 6.59
CA LEU A 238 -3.78 11.64 5.58
C LEU A 238 -4.47 11.75 4.21
N LEU A 239 -5.80 11.63 4.15
CA LEU A 239 -6.56 11.77 2.90
C LEU A 239 -6.33 13.14 2.25
N ARG A 240 -6.37 14.23 3.04
CA ARG A 240 -6.10 15.58 2.55
C ARG A 240 -4.65 15.73 2.04
N GLN A 241 -3.70 15.08 2.70
CA GLN A 241 -2.31 15.06 2.23
C GLN A 241 -2.17 14.33 0.89
N MET A 242 -2.82 13.17 0.74
CA MET A 242 -2.82 12.42 -0.52
C MET A 242 -3.42 13.25 -1.67
N GLU A 243 -4.51 13.97 -1.44
CA GLU A 243 -5.13 14.85 -2.45
C GLU A 243 -4.21 15.99 -2.89
N ALA A 244 -3.43 16.54 -1.97
CA ALA A 244 -2.48 17.60 -2.26
C ALA A 244 -1.16 17.11 -2.88
N THR A 245 -0.85 15.81 -2.77
CA THR A 245 0.40 15.23 -3.24
C THR A 245 0.27 14.70 -4.68
N PRO A 246 1.11 15.16 -5.61
CA PRO A 246 1.15 14.62 -6.97
C PRO A 246 1.42 13.12 -6.97
N HIS A 247 0.79 12.40 -7.92
CA HIS A 247 1.00 10.96 -8.09
C HIS A 247 0.73 10.11 -6.84
N SER A 248 -0.06 10.61 -5.89
CA SER A 248 -0.37 9.89 -4.65
C SER A 248 -1.12 8.58 -4.88
N GLY A 249 -1.80 8.42 -6.02
CA GLY A 249 -2.58 7.22 -6.37
C GLY A 249 -1.79 5.98 -6.76
N GLN A 250 -0.46 6.08 -6.87
CA GLN A 250 0.41 4.96 -7.23
C GLN A 250 1.65 4.93 -6.32
N CYS A 251 1.97 3.76 -5.78
CA CYS A 251 3.17 3.59 -4.96
C CYS A 251 4.42 3.48 -5.84
N ASN A 252 5.60 3.49 -5.22
CA ASN A 252 6.89 3.45 -5.93
C ASN A 252 7.07 2.17 -6.79
N HIS A 253 6.35 1.10 -6.45
CA HIS A 253 6.35 -0.18 -7.16
C HIS A 253 5.20 -0.32 -8.19
N GLY A 254 4.46 0.75 -8.45
CA GLY A 254 3.39 0.76 -9.46
C GLY A 254 2.03 0.24 -8.98
N ARG A 255 1.89 -0.22 -7.73
CA ARG A 255 0.59 -0.64 -7.15
C ARG A 255 -0.26 0.58 -6.80
N PRO A 256 -1.60 0.50 -6.88
CA PRO A 256 -2.47 1.59 -6.44
C PRO A 256 -2.36 1.79 -4.92
N THR A 257 -2.33 3.03 -4.46
CA THR A 257 -2.37 3.36 -3.02
C THR A 257 -3.81 3.45 -2.49
N TYR A 258 -4.78 3.63 -3.38
CA TYR A 258 -6.20 3.58 -3.06
C TYR A 258 -6.99 2.98 -4.21
N VAL A 259 -8.14 2.41 -3.87
CA VAL A 259 -9.13 1.92 -4.82
C VAL A 259 -10.47 2.56 -4.54
N GLU A 260 -11.20 2.91 -5.60
CA GLU A 260 -12.54 3.47 -5.51
C GLU A 260 -13.57 2.44 -5.96
N LEU A 261 -14.67 2.35 -5.21
CA LEU A 261 -15.82 1.55 -5.54
C LEU A 261 -17.07 2.44 -5.54
N LYS A 262 -17.65 2.67 -6.72
CA LYS A 262 -18.86 3.48 -6.88
C LYS A 262 -20.07 2.77 -6.26
N LEU A 263 -21.08 3.53 -5.86
CA LEU A 263 -22.29 3.02 -5.23
C LEU A 263 -22.98 1.93 -6.08
N GLY A 264 -23.10 2.14 -7.39
CA GLY A 264 -23.67 1.14 -8.28
C GLY A 264 -22.84 -0.15 -8.38
N ASP A 265 -21.52 -0.09 -8.18
CA ASP A 265 -20.69 -1.30 -8.16
C ASP A 265 -20.82 -2.03 -6.81
N LEU A 266 -20.97 -1.30 -5.70
CA LEU A 266 -21.35 -1.88 -4.41
C LEU A 266 -22.70 -2.60 -4.51
N GLU A 267 -23.71 -1.99 -5.12
CA GLU A 267 -25.04 -2.57 -5.27
C GLU A 267 -25.01 -3.90 -6.04
N LYS A 268 -24.21 -3.97 -7.12
CA LYS A 268 -24.01 -5.21 -7.91
C LYS A 268 -23.42 -6.35 -7.07
N LEU A 269 -22.52 -6.07 -6.13
CA LEU A 269 -21.94 -7.11 -5.25
C LEU A 269 -23.01 -7.81 -4.41
N PHE A 270 -24.13 -7.14 -4.14
CA PHE A 270 -25.28 -7.69 -3.42
C PHE A 270 -26.45 -8.08 -4.35
N GLY A 271 -26.25 -8.09 -5.67
CA GLY A 271 -27.29 -8.42 -6.64
C GLY A 271 -28.40 -7.35 -6.75
N ARG A 272 -28.11 -6.10 -6.36
CA ARG A 272 -29.01 -4.95 -6.51
C ARG A 272 -28.67 -4.19 -7.80
N ARG A 273 -29.68 -3.58 -8.44
CA ARG A 273 -29.53 -2.77 -9.66
C ARG A 273 -29.14 -1.34 -9.33
#